data_AF-A0A5J4U1Q1-F1
#
_entry.id   AF-A0A5J4U1Q1-F1
#
_cell.length_a   1.000
_cell.length_b   1.000
_cell.length_c   1.000
_cell.angle_alpha   90.00
_cell.angle_beta   90.00
_cell.angle_gamma   90.00
#
_symmetry.space_group_name_H-M   'P 1'
#
loop_
_entity.id
_entity.type
_entity.pdbx_description
1 polymer ?
#
loop_
_entity_poly.entity_id
_entity_poly.type
_entity_poly.pdbx_seq_one_letter_code
_entity_poly.pdbx_strand_id
1 'polypeptide(L)'
;MVSLNEYASRMKENQKSIYYITGESKQSVQKSSFLEKLRRKAIEVLFMVDPIDEYSVSQLKDYEGKKLVCVTKEGLELEETPEEKKKKEVLKAANESLCKVMKDILGEKVEKVAVQMRVDDSPCCLVTNEYG
;
A
#
# COMPACT_ATOMS: atom_id res chain seq x y z
N MET A 1 11.49 -10.10 -15.49
CA MET A 1 11.96 -10.28 -14.10
C MET A 1 13.06 -9.26 -13.89
N VAL A 2 13.17 -8.67 -12.70
CA VAL A 2 14.22 -7.69 -12.35
C VAL A 2 14.79 -8.08 -10.99
N SER A 3 16.06 -7.77 -10.75
CA SER A 3 16.71 -7.96 -9.46
C SER A 3 16.37 -6.83 -8.47
N LEU A 4 16.57 -7.07 -7.17
CA LEU A 4 16.43 -6.02 -6.14
C LEU A 4 17.45 -4.90 -6.34
N ASN A 5 18.64 -5.20 -6.86
CA ASN A 5 19.64 -4.20 -7.24
C ASN A 5 19.14 -3.28 -8.36
N GLU A 6 18.56 -3.86 -9.41
CA GLU A 6 17.98 -3.10 -10.50
C GLU A 6 16.83 -2.20 -10.02
N TYR A 7 15.96 -2.72 -9.15
CA TYR A 7 14.93 -1.91 -8.50
C TYR A 7 15.54 -0.76 -7.69
N ALA A 8 16.53 -1.06 -6.84
CA ALA A 8 17.18 -0.09 -5.97
C ALA A 8 17.84 1.05 -6.77
N SER A 9 18.40 0.75 -7.95
CA SER A 9 19.00 1.74 -8.84
C SER A 9 17.99 2.72 -9.46
N ARG A 10 16.71 2.34 -9.53
CA ARG A 10 15.61 3.16 -10.09
C ARG A 10 14.74 3.81 -9.02
N MET A 11 15.09 3.65 -7.74
CA MET A 11 14.37 4.29 -6.65
C MET A 11 14.48 5.80 -6.74
N LYS A 12 13.39 6.48 -6.41
CA LYS A 12 13.40 7.95 -6.31
C LYS A 12 14.24 8.40 -5.12
N GLU A 13 14.79 9.61 -5.19
CA GLU A 13 15.62 10.18 -4.11
C GLU A 13 14.95 10.16 -2.73
N ASN A 14 13.64 10.37 -2.69
CA ASN A 14 12.86 10.39 -1.45
C ASN A 14 12.28 9.02 -1.06
N GLN A 15 12.53 7.96 -1.83
CA GLN A 15 11.96 6.64 -1.59
C GLN A 15 12.81 5.85 -0.60
N LYS A 16 12.26 5.56 0.57
CA LYS A 16 12.96 4.83 1.65
C LYS A 16 12.78 3.31 1.62
N SER A 17 11.73 2.84 0.95
CA SER A 17 11.28 1.45 0.98
C SER A 17 11.14 0.87 -0.41
N ILE A 18 11.35 -0.43 -0.52
CA ILE A 18 11.04 -1.25 -1.69
C ILE A 18 9.59 -1.69 -1.56
N TYR A 19 8.74 -1.33 -2.52
CA TYR A 19 7.32 -1.68 -2.48
C TYR A 19 7.07 -2.96 -3.27
N TYR A 20 6.27 -3.86 -2.70
CA TYR A 20 5.86 -5.09 -3.37
C TYR A 20 4.37 -5.38 -3.17
N ILE A 21 3.82 -6.22 -4.04
CA ILE A 21 2.48 -6.79 -3.94
C ILE A 21 2.56 -8.29 -4.21
N THR A 22 1.89 -9.07 -3.36
CA THR A 22 1.71 -10.51 -3.55
C THR A 22 0.35 -10.80 -4.18
N GLY A 23 0.23 -11.88 -4.96
CA GLY A 23 -1.06 -12.36 -5.47
C GLY A 23 -0.95 -13.50 -6.46
N GLU A 24 -2.07 -14.08 -6.86
CA GLU A 24 -2.09 -15.33 -7.64
C GLU A 24 -1.55 -15.23 -9.07
N SER A 25 -1.56 -14.02 -9.65
CA SER A 25 -1.07 -13.82 -11.01
C SER A 25 -0.70 -12.37 -11.29
N LYS A 26 0.19 -12.17 -12.26
CA LYS A 26 0.61 -10.84 -12.73
C LYS A 26 -0.58 -9.97 -13.14
N GLN A 27 -1.57 -10.56 -13.82
CA GLN A 27 -2.74 -9.84 -14.29
C GLN A 27 -3.63 -9.37 -13.14
N SER A 28 -3.78 -10.19 -12.10
CA SER A 28 -4.55 -9.84 -10.89
C SER A 28 -3.91 -8.67 -10.16
N VAL A 29 -2.62 -8.79 -9.83
CA VAL A 29 -1.92 -7.73 -9.07
C VAL A 29 -1.81 -6.44 -9.86
N GLN A 30 -1.62 -6.49 -11.19
CA GLN A 30 -1.51 -5.30 -12.03
C GLN A 30 -2.80 -4.44 -12.07
N LYS A 31 -3.97 -5.08 -11.89
CA LYS A 31 -5.28 -4.40 -11.82
C LYS A 31 -5.68 -4.00 -10.40
N SER A 32 -4.82 -4.26 -9.42
CA SER A 32 -5.12 -3.99 -8.02
C SER A 32 -5.25 -2.50 -7.72
N SER A 33 -6.29 -2.14 -6.95
CA SER A 33 -6.53 -0.77 -6.48
C SER A 33 -5.39 -0.26 -5.60
N PHE A 34 -4.63 -1.14 -4.95
CA PHE A 34 -3.47 -0.76 -4.13
C PHE A 34 -2.33 -0.14 -4.94
N LEU A 35 -2.33 -0.28 -6.27
CA LEU A 35 -1.28 0.27 -7.13
C LEU A 35 -1.61 1.66 -7.68
N GLU A 36 -2.84 2.14 -7.55
CA GLU A 36 -3.30 3.37 -8.22
C GLU A 36 -2.43 4.59 -7.85
N LYS A 37 -2.29 4.87 -6.55
CA LYS A 37 -1.51 6.02 -6.08
C LYS A 37 -0.03 5.87 -6.37
N LEU A 38 0.53 4.66 -6.22
CA LEU A 38 1.94 4.38 -6.53
C LEU A 38 2.22 4.59 -8.01
N ARG A 39 1.31 4.17 -8.90
CA ARG A 39 1.38 4.41 -10.34
C ARG A 39 1.33 5.90 -10.67
N ARG A 40 0.42 6.67 -10.06
CA ARG A 40 0.36 8.14 -10.24
C ARG A 40 1.62 8.85 -9.75
N LYS A 41 2.18 8.38 -8.64
CA LYS A 41 3.47 8.86 -8.12
C LYS A 41 4.66 8.26 -8.86
N ALA A 42 4.47 7.45 -9.91
CA ALA A 42 5.50 6.74 -10.66
C ALA A 42 6.53 6.01 -9.77
N ILE A 43 6.05 5.37 -8.71
CA ILE A 43 6.82 4.53 -7.81
C ILE A 43 6.74 3.08 -8.32
N GLU A 44 7.90 2.44 -8.49
CA GLU A 44 7.96 1.04 -8.94
C GLU A 44 7.44 0.10 -7.85
N VAL A 45 6.70 -0.94 -8.23
CA VAL A 45 6.19 -1.98 -7.31
C VAL A 45 6.53 -3.34 -7.85
N LEU A 46 7.18 -4.18 -7.03
CA LEU A 46 7.52 -5.55 -7.39
C LEU A 46 6.28 -6.44 -7.33
N PHE A 47 6.04 -7.19 -8.40
CA PHE A 47 4.96 -8.17 -8.47
C PHE A 47 5.50 -9.54 -8.12
N MET A 48 5.03 -10.04 -6.99
CA MET A 48 5.43 -11.32 -6.42
C MET A 48 4.24 -12.27 -6.54
N VAL A 49 4.34 -13.20 -7.49
CA VAL A 49 3.19 -14.00 -7.93
C VAL A 49 3.38 -15.49 -7.73
N ASP A 50 4.53 -15.88 -7.20
CA ASP A 50 4.81 -17.26 -6.87
C ASP A 50 4.38 -17.54 -5.42
N PRO A 51 3.78 -18.72 -5.13
CA PRO A 51 3.32 -19.04 -3.77
C PRO A 51 4.42 -18.94 -2.69
N ILE A 52 5.68 -19.17 -3.07
CA ILE A 52 6.83 -19.07 -2.16
C ILE A 52 7.18 -17.62 -1.80
N ASP A 53 6.74 -16.64 -2.58
CA ASP A 53 7.10 -15.24 -2.38
C ASP A 53 6.53 -14.71 -1.07
N GLU A 54 5.29 -15.10 -0.72
CA GLU A 54 4.62 -14.70 0.51
C GLU A 54 5.40 -15.12 1.77
N TYR A 55 6.00 -16.31 1.73
CA TYR A 55 6.90 -16.76 2.77
C TYR A 55 8.26 -16.04 2.71
N SER A 56 8.81 -15.85 1.51
CA SER A 56 10.13 -15.24 1.32
C SER A 56 10.20 -13.81 1.86
N VAL A 57 9.21 -12.97 1.57
CA VAL A 57 9.16 -11.58 2.05
C VAL A 57 8.85 -11.44 3.53
N SER A 58 8.28 -12.47 4.16
CA SER A 58 8.10 -12.48 5.62
C SER A 58 9.45 -12.51 6.35
N GLN A 59 10.45 -13.16 5.74
CA GLN A 59 11.81 -13.27 6.27
C GLN A 59 12.72 -12.15 5.77
N LEU A 60 12.56 -11.75 4.51
CA LEU A 60 13.34 -10.67 3.88
C LEU A 60 12.78 -9.29 4.26
N LYS A 61 13.12 -8.81 5.44
CA LYS A 61 12.63 -7.53 5.97
C LYS A 61 13.28 -6.30 5.31
N ASP A 62 14.54 -6.44 4.92
CA ASP A 62 15.30 -5.37 4.28
C ASP A 62 16.27 -5.88 3.21
N TYR A 63 16.63 -4.99 2.31
CA TYR A 63 17.65 -5.19 1.30
C TYR A 63 18.50 -3.93 1.20
N GLU A 64 19.81 -4.05 1.46
CA GLU A 64 20.74 -2.91 1.50
C GLU A 64 20.26 -1.76 2.40
N GLY A 65 19.68 -2.09 3.57
CA GLY A 65 19.13 -1.10 4.51
C GLY A 65 17.79 -0.49 4.09
N LYS A 66 17.21 -0.93 2.97
CA LYS A 66 15.89 -0.49 2.47
C LYS A 66 14.84 -1.51 2.88
N LYS A 67 13.81 -1.09 3.62
CA LYS A 67 12.74 -1.99 4.06
C LYS A 67 11.87 -2.45 2.90
N LEU A 68 11.42 -3.71 2.95
CA LEU A 68 10.41 -4.23 2.03
C LEU A 68 9.02 -3.97 2.63
N VAL A 69 8.16 -3.27 1.89
CA VAL A 69 6.81 -2.88 2.34
C VAL A 69 5.75 -3.43 1.39
N CYS A 70 4.81 -4.18 1.94
CA CYS A 70 3.66 -4.68 1.19
C CYS A 70 2.62 -3.57 0.99
N VAL A 71 2.18 -3.35 -0.25
CA VAL A 71 1.18 -2.30 -0.56
C VAL A 71 -0.25 -2.66 -0.14
N THR A 72 -0.53 -3.94 0.10
CA THR A 72 -1.85 -4.43 0.54
C THR A 72 -2.05 -4.34 2.06
N LYS A 73 -0.96 -4.20 2.81
CA LYS A 73 -0.97 -4.11 4.26
C LYS A 73 -1.15 -2.68 4.76
N GLU A 74 -1.58 -2.56 6.01
CA GLU A 74 -1.51 -1.32 6.76
C GLU A 74 -0.06 -0.82 6.90
N GLY A 75 0.12 0.45 7.25
CA GLY A 75 1.45 1.04 7.42
C GLY A 75 2.16 1.49 6.14
N LEU A 76 1.51 1.38 4.96
CA LEU A 76 2.03 2.00 3.74
C LEU A 76 2.10 3.53 3.89
N GLU A 77 3.30 4.02 4.18
CA GLU A 77 3.64 5.44 4.21
C GLU A 77 4.31 5.84 2.89
N LEU A 78 3.56 6.57 2.08
CA LEU A 78 4.13 7.25 0.92
C LEU A 78 4.58 8.63 1.36
N GLU A 79 5.72 9.10 0.84
CA GLU A 79 6.12 10.48 1.02
C GLU A 79 5.03 11.41 0.44
N GLU A 80 4.45 12.22 1.31
CA GLU A 80 3.36 13.16 1.03
C GLU A 80 3.88 14.59 1.13
N THR A 81 3.51 15.44 0.16
CA THR A 81 3.81 16.87 0.25
C THR A 81 3.04 17.53 1.41
N PRO A 82 3.46 18.70 1.91
CA PRO A 82 2.71 19.41 2.95
C PRO A 82 1.24 19.65 2.59
N GLU A 83 0.95 19.89 1.30
CA GLU A 83 -0.41 20.06 0.77
C GLU A 83 -1.21 18.76 0.80
N GLU A 84 -0.61 17.63 0.41
CA GLU A 84 -1.26 16.31 0.49
C GLU A 84 -1.59 15.96 1.95
N LYS A 85 -0.66 16.22 2.89
CA LYS A 85 -0.88 16.00 4.33
C LYS A 85 -2.05 16.84 4.84
N LYS A 86 -2.08 18.14 4.52
CA LYS A 86 -3.18 19.02 4.93
C LYS A 86 -4.53 18.57 4.35
N LYS A 87 -4.56 18.19 3.06
CA LYS A 87 -5.77 17.67 2.41
C LYS A 87 -6.26 16.39 3.08
N LYS A 88 -5.35 15.49 3.47
CA LYS A 88 -5.65 14.25 4.19
C LYS A 88 -6.29 14.51 5.54
N GLU A 89 -5.76 15.45 6.32
CA GLU A 89 -6.31 15.81 7.64
C GLU A 89 -7.72 16.41 7.51
N VAL A 90 -7.92 17.31 6.55
CA VAL A 90 -9.25 17.90 6.28
C VAL A 90 -10.24 16.82 5.87
N LEU A 91 -9.87 15.91 4.96
CA LEU A 91 -10.76 14.82 4.53
C LEU A 91 -11.05 13.82 5.65
N LYS A 92 -10.06 13.51 6.50
CA LYS A 92 -10.26 12.67 7.68
C LYS A 92 -11.27 13.28 8.63
N ALA A 93 -11.13 14.57 8.95
CA ALA A 93 -12.06 15.27 9.84
C ALA A 93 -13.47 15.35 9.23
N ALA A 94 -13.57 15.67 7.93
CA ALA A 94 -14.86 15.81 7.24
C ALA A 94 -15.64 14.49 7.13
N ASN A 95 -14.96 13.35 7.05
CA ASN A 95 -15.58 12.03 6.85
C ASN A 95 -15.57 11.16 8.10
N GLU A 96 -15.17 11.68 9.26
CA GLU A 96 -15.09 10.90 10.50
C GLU A 96 -16.46 10.32 10.89
N SER A 97 -17.53 11.11 10.73
CA SER A 97 -18.91 10.66 10.97
C SER A 97 -19.32 9.52 10.04
N LEU A 98 -18.99 9.61 8.75
CA LEU A 98 -19.26 8.56 7.77
C LEU A 98 -18.50 7.27 8.09
N CYS A 99 -17.22 7.37 8.47
CA CYS A 99 -16.42 6.22 8.87
C CYS A 99 -17.03 5.50 10.09
N LYS A 100 -17.54 6.25 11.07
CA LYS A 100 -18.24 5.67 12.25
C LYS A 100 -19.50 4.92 11.83
N VAL A 101 -20.37 5.54 11.04
CA VAL A 101 -21.60 4.90 10.54
C VAL A 101 -21.28 3.62 9.75
N MET A 102 -20.27 3.66 8.88
CA MET A 102 -19.85 2.48 8.12
C MET A 102 -19.31 1.38 9.03
N LYS A 103 -18.51 1.72 10.05
CA LYS A 103 -18.01 0.76 11.03
C LYS A 103 -19.14 0.12 11.83
N ASP A 104 -20.14 0.89 12.24
CA ASP A 104 -21.30 0.37 12.98
C ASP A 104 -22.14 -0.60 12.13
N ILE A 105 -22.35 -0.27 10.84
CA ILE A 105 -23.08 -1.14 9.90
C ILE A 105 -22.31 -2.44 9.61
N LEU A 106 -21.00 -2.34 9.41
CA LEU A 106 -20.16 -3.50 9.07
C LEU A 106 -19.85 -4.37 10.30
N GLY A 107 -19.99 -3.83 11.51
CA GLY A 107 -19.87 -4.56 12.76
C GLY A 107 -18.52 -5.26 12.88
N GLU A 108 -18.54 -6.56 13.18
CA GLU A 108 -17.35 -7.39 13.38
C GLU A 108 -16.62 -7.78 12.09
N LYS A 109 -17.19 -7.51 10.91
CA LYS A 109 -16.57 -7.87 9.62
C LYS A 109 -15.33 -7.05 9.28
N VAL A 110 -15.17 -5.88 9.89
CA VAL A 110 -14.03 -4.99 9.69
C VAL A 110 -13.51 -4.53 11.05
N GLU A 111 -12.21 -4.41 11.20
CA GLU A 111 -11.63 -3.88 12.44
C GLU A 111 -11.86 -2.36 12.54
N LYS A 112 -11.61 -1.64 11.45
CA LYS A 112 -11.65 -0.17 11.38
C LYS A 112 -12.05 0.30 9.99
N VAL A 113 -12.73 1.43 9.93
CA VAL A 113 -12.96 2.19 8.69
C VAL A 113 -12.23 3.53 8.81
N ALA A 114 -11.42 3.87 7.81
CA ALA A 114 -10.63 5.10 7.84
C ALA A 114 -10.43 5.68 6.44
N VAL A 115 -10.38 7.01 6.36
CA VAL A 115 -10.00 7.71 5.12
C VAL A 115 -8.52 7.48 4.84
N GLN A 116 -8.24 7.03 3.63
CA GLN A 116 -6.89 6.77 3.11
C GLN A 116 -6.68 7.54 1.81
N MET A 117 -5.41 7.81 1.47
CA MET A 117 -5.00 8.48 0.22
C MET A 117 -4.26 7.55 -0.75
N ARG A 118 -4.29 6.24 -0.49
CA ARG A 118 -3.60 5.23 -1.31
C ARG A 118 -4.37 4.78 -2.55
N VAL A 119 -5.64 5.18 -2.65
CA VAL A 119 -6.56 4.86 -3.73
C VAL A 119 -6.97 6.16 -4.40
N ASP A 120 -7.12 6.16 -5.72
CA ASP A 120 -7.47 7.35 -6.50
C ASP A 120 -8.77 7.16 -7.30
N ASP A 121 -8.89 6.07 -8.05
CA ASP A 121 -9.99 5.79 -8.96
C ASP A 121 -11.00 4.81 -8.34
N SER A 122 -10.53 3.88 -7.50
CA SER A 122 -11.41 2.97 -6.77
C SER A 122 -12.06 3.65 -5.56
N PRO A 123 -13.34 3.34 -5.24
CA PRO A 123 -14.06 4.00 -4.15
C PRO A 123 -13.58 3.60 -2.75
N CYS A 124 -13.09 2.37 -2.58
CA CYS A 124 -12.53 1.86 -1.34
C CYS A 124 -11.63 0.64 -1.59
N CYS A 125 -10.86 0.23 -0.57
CA CYS A 125 -10.06 -1.00 -0.59
C CYS A 125 -10.01 -1.62 0.82
N LEU A 126 -9.88 -2.95 0.90
CA LEU A 126 -9.71 -3.68 2.16
C LEU A 126 -8.24 -3.95 2.44
N VAL A 127 -7.69 -3.40 3.52
CA VAL A 127 -6.30 -3.62 3.91
C VAL A 127 -6.23 -4.64 5.03
N THR A 128 -5.20 -5.47 5.01
CA THR A 128 -4.85 -6.34 6.14
C THR A 128 -3.93 -5.61 7.10
N ASN A 129 -3.92 -5.99 8.36
CA ASN A 129 -2.99 -5.44 9.35
C ASN A 129 -1.53 -5.74 8.95
N GLU A 130 -0.58 -5.04 9.56
CA GLU A 130 0.85 -5.18 9.24
C GLU A 130 1.38 -6.62 9.49
N TYR A 131 0.82 -7.31 10.48
CA TYR A 131 1.32 -8.59 10.99
C TYR A 131 0.52 -9.84 10.60
N GLY A 132 -0.64 -9.67 9.98
CA GLY A 132 -1.50 -10.78 9.54
C GLY A 132 -1.51 -10.99 8.04
#